data_AF-A0A820HFZ5-F1
#
_entry.id   AF-A0A820HFZ5-F1
#
_cell.length_a   1.000
_cell.length_b   1.000
_cell.length_c   1.000
_cell.angle_alpha   90.00
_cell.angle_beta   90.00
_cell.angle_gamma   90.00
#
_symmetry.space_group_name_H-M   'P 1'
#
loop_
_entity.id
_entity.type
_entity.pdbx_description
1 polymer ?
#
loop_
_entity_poly.entity_id
_entity_poly.type
_entity_poly.pdbx_seq_one_letter_code
_entity_poly.pdbx_strand_id
1 'polypeptide(L)'
;MRGSCKDIASRISQIVPTASYVHCNVHILNLYLVDVLEAVVHVRNSFGIVKSLYNLIEASPKQHKVFEDLQKEVEIVSITLKQSCDIRWTCRYESLKVISSRYSEILSTLALIETGDSFILLQHVNITLTDSLAKVNITIDSLQSLRNEYEFKRI
;
A
#
# COMPACT_ATOMS: atom_id res chain seq x y z
N MET A 1 -21.16 7.64 -7.50
CA MET A 1 -20.85 6.65 -8.55
C MET A 1 -20.69 7.36 -9.88
N ARG A 2 -19.49 7.31 -10.49
CA ARG A 2 -19.34 7.47 -11.94
C ARG A 2 -19.26 6.07 -12.55
N GLY A 3 -20.38 5.38 -12.57
CA GLY A 3 -20.59 4.30 -13.52
C GLY A 3 -21.19 4.89 -14.78
N SER A 4 -21.11 4.17 -15.90
CA SER A 4 -21.80 4.51 -17.17
C SER A 4 -23.31 4.80 -16.99
N CYS A 5 -23.88 4.41 -15.84
CA CYS A 5 -25.25 4.67 -15.46
C CYS A 5 -25.45 6.15 -15.06
N LYS A 6 -25.59 7.02 -16.06
CA LYS A 6 -26.17 8.37 -15.92
C LYS A 6 -27.62 8.32 -15.41
N ASP A 7 -28.24 7.14 -15.46
CA ASP A 7 -29.67 6.95 -15.24
C ASP A 7 -30.11 7.23 -13.81
N ILE A 8 -29.31 6.95 -12.78
CA ILE A 8 -29.77 7.10 -11.39
C ILE A 8 -29.87 8.59 -11.03
N ALA A 9 -28.82 9.37 -11.30
CA ALA A 9 -28.84 10.80 -11.06
C ALA A 9 -29.90 11.49 -11.95
N SER A 10 -30.02 11.06 -13.21
CA SER A 10 -31.03 11.56 -14.15
C SER A 10 -32.46 11.24 -13.68
N ARG A 11 -32.73 10.02 -13.21
CA ARG A 11 -34.05 9.62 -12.67
C ARG A 11 -34.41 10.39 -11.41
N ILE A 12 -33.44 10.58 -10.51
CA ILE A 12 -33.66 11.36 -9.28
C ILE A 12 -33.98 12.82 -9.63
N SER A 13 -33.25 13.41 -10.57
CA SER A 13 -33.51 14.78 -11.05
C SER A 13 -34.86 14.92 -11.77
N GLN A 14 -35.36 13.86 -12.44
CA GLN A 14 -36.69 13.84 -13.07
C GLN A 14 -37.82 13.79 -12.02
N ILE A 15 -37.64 13.05 -10.92
CA ILE A 15 -38.63 12.93 -9.85
C ILE A 15 -38.60 14.16 -8.93
N VAL A 16 -37.41 14.70 -8.65
CA VAL A 16 -37.19 15.85 -7.78
C VAL A 16 -36.28 16.87 -8.49
N PRO A 17 -36.85 17.85 -9.22
CA PRO A 17 -36.07 18.83 -10.00
C PRO A 17 -35.15 19.73 -9.17
N THR A 18 -35.42 19.84 -7.87
CA THR A 18 -34.62 20.63 -6.92
C THR A 18 -33.42 19.87 -6.36
N ALA A 19 -33.34 18.56 -6.59
CA ALA A 19 -32.23 17.74 -6.10
C ALA A 19 -31.00 17.92 -6.99
N SER A 20 -29.97 18.58 -6.46
CA SER A 20 -28.68 18.70 -7.14
C SER A 20 -27.83 17.46 -6.90
N TYR A 21 -27.26 16.91 -7.97
CA TYR A 21 -26.32 15.81 -7.86
C TYR A 21 -24.91 16.36 -7.60
N VAL A 22 -24.31 15.98 -6.47
CA VAL A 22 -22.94 16.34 -6.10
C VAL A 22 -22.08 15.08 -6.09
N HIS A 23 -20.91 15.16 -6.72
CA HIS A 23 -19.96 14.06 -6.67
C HIS A 23 -19.32 13.94 -5.28
N CYS A 24 -19.10 12.70 -4.84
CA CYS A 24 -18.38 12.45 -3.59
C CYS A 24 -16.88 12.74 -3.79
N ASN A 25 -16.37 13.78 -3.13
CA ASN A 25 -14.96 14.18 -3.20
C ASN A 25 -14.00 13.05 -2.80
N VAL A 26 -14.37 12.23 -1.81
CA VAL A 26 -13.59 11.05 -1.40
C VAL A 26 -13.43 10.05 -2.55
N HIS A 27 -14.49 9.85 -3.33
CA HIS A 27 -14.45 8.94 -4.48
C HIS A 27 -13.60 9.50 -5.62
N ILE A 28 -13.73 10.80 -5.93
CA ILE A 28 -12.89 11.45 -6.94
C ILE A 28 -11.42 11.35 -6.55
N LEU A 29 -11.09 11.63 -5.29
CA LEU A 29 -9.72 11.51 -4.79
C LEU A 29 -9.20 10.07 -4.93
N ASN A 30 -10.01 9.08 -4.59
CA ASN A 30 -9.62 7.67 -4.74
C ASN A 30 -9.34 7.30 -6.20
N LEU A 31 -10.13 7.80 -7.16
CA LEU A 31 -9.86 7.58 -8.59
C LEU A 31 -8.53 8.20 -9.00
N TYR A 32 -8.29 9.47 -8.65
CA TYR A 32 -7.05 10.15 -8.97
C TYR A 32 -5.83 9.44 -8.37
N LEU A 33 -5.93 8.99 -7.12
CA LEU A 33 -4.87 8.21 -6.49
C LEU A 33 -4.61 6.91 -7.25
N VAL A 34 -5.64 6.12 -7.57
CA VAL A 34 -5.47 4.88 -8.34
C VAL A 34 -4.79 5.15 -9.69
N ASP A 35 -5.22 6.18 -10.42
CA ASP A 35 -4.64 6.55 -11.71
C ASP A 35 -3.14 6.92 -11.58
N VAL A 36 -2.78 7.71 -10.57
CA VAL A 36 -1.37 8.09 -10.31
C VAL A 36 -0.52 6.87 -9.95
N LEU A 37 -1.05 5.97 -9.14
CA LEU A 37 -0.34 4.74 -8.75
C LEU A 37 -0.07 3.83 -9.95
N GLU A 38 -0.99 3.77 -10.90
CA GLU A 38 -0.83 2.98 -12.13
C GLU A 38 0.11 3.65 -13.14
N ALA A 39 0.10 4.98 -13.22
CA ALA A 39 0.95 5.75 -14.11
C ALA A 39 2.43 5.68 -13.71
N VAL A 40 2.74 5.69 -12.40
CA VAL A 40 4.12 5.66 -11.91
C VAL A 40 4.61 4.22 -11.76
N VAL A 41 5.46 3.78 -12.70
CA VAL A 41 5.98 2.40 -12.79
C VAL A 41 6.59 1.91 -11.47
N HIS A 42 7.41 2.73 -10.81
CA HIS A 42 8.05 2.34 -9.55
C HIS A 42 7.02 2.04 -8.46
N VAL A 43 6.01 2.90 -8.32
CA VAL A 43 4.98 2.75 -7.31
C VAL A 43 4.10 1.53 -7.61
N ARG A 44 3.70 1.35 -8.87
CA ARG A 44 2.98 0.15 -9.32
C ARG A 44 3.74 -1.14 -8.98
N ASN A 45 5.05 -1.16 -9.27
CA ASN A 45 5.89 -2.33 -8.98
C ASN A 45 6.01 -2.58 -7.47
N SER A 46 6.14 -1.54 -6.64
CA SER A 46 6.15 -1.67 -5.18
C SER A 46 4.86 -2.31 -4.65
N PHE A 47 3.69 -1.92 -5.17
CA PHE A 47 2.42 -2.58 -4.80
C PHE A 47 2.33 -4.02 -5.32
N GLY A 48 2.98 -4.33 -6.44
CA GLY A 48 3.18 -5.71 -6.90
C GLY A 48 3.95 -6.55 -5.87
N ILE A 49 5.03 -6.01 -5.31
CA ILE A 49 5.82 -6.67 -4.25
C ILE A 49 4.96 -6.90 -3.00
N VAL A 50 4.21 -5.88 -2.56
CA VAL A 50 3.29 -5.98 -1.41
C VAL A 50 2.30 -7.13 -1.60
N LYS A 51 1.72 -7.27 -2.80
CA LYS A 51 0.79 -8.35 -3.13
C LYS A 51 1.48 -9.72 -3.13
N SER A 52 2.70 -9.79 -3.66
CA SER A 52 3.51 -11.02 -3.63
C SER A 52 3.89 -11.44 -2.22
N LEU A 53 4.26 -10.50 -1.35
CA LEU A 53 4.56 -10.77 0.07
C LEU A 53 3.35 -11.35 0.80
N TYR A 54 2.18 -10.73 0.61
CA TYR A 54 0.93 -11.25 1.14
C TYR A 54 0.67 -12.68 0.67
N ASN A 55 0.77 -12.93 -0.65
CA ASN A 55 0.53 -14.27 -1.19
C ASN A 55 1.55 -15.30 -0.69
N LEU A 56 2.81 -14.92 -0.49
CA LEU A 56 3.83 -15.83 0.02
C LEU A 56 3.50 -16.22 1.47
N ILE A 57 3.44 -15.23 2.35
CA ILE A 57 3.33 -15.44 3.80
C ILE A 57 1.93 -15.91 4.19
N GLU A 58 0.87 -15.24 3.73
CA GLU A 58 -0.50 -15.48 4.19
C GLU A 58 -1.22 -16.59 3.42
N ALA A 59 -0.87 -16.85 2.15
CA ALA A 59 -1.55 -17.91 1.40
C ALA A 59 -1.02 -19.32 1.74
N SER A 60 0.13 -19.42 2.41
CA SER A 60 0.71 -20.69 2.87
C SER A 60 0.56 -20.83 4.39
N PRO A 61 -0.27 -21.77 4.90
CA PRO A 61 -0.43 -21.99 6.34
C PRO A 61 0.88 -22.26 7.07
N LYS A 62 1.85 -22.90 6.39
CA LYS A 62 3.19 -23.14 6.93
C LYS A 62 3.96 -21.83 7.13
N GLN A 63 3.95 -20.95 6.14
CA GLN A 63 4.71 -19.69 6.19
C GLN A 63 4.03 -18.68 7.12
N HIS A 64 2.70 -18.65 7.12
CA HIS A 64 1.92 -17.86 8.07
C HIS A 64 2.27 -18.21 9.51
N LYS A 65 2.37 -19.51 9.82
CA LYS A 65 2.75 -19.97 11.15
C LYS A 65 4.17 -19.53 11.53
N VAL A 66 5.14 -19.61 10.61
CA VAL A 66 6.50 -19.10 10.85
C VAL A 66 6.48 -17.61 11.19
N PHE A 67 5.71 -16.82 10.45
CA PHE A 67 5.55 -15.39 10.71
C PHE A 67 4.86 -15.10 12.06
N GLU A 68 3.88 -15.91 12.44
CA GLU A 68 3.18 -15.81 13.72
C GLU A 68 4.12 -16.17 14.90
N ASP A 69 4.90 -17.24 14.76
CA ASP A 69 5.82 -17.72 15.79
C ASP A 69 6.95 -16.70 16.02
N LEU A 70 7.50 -16.11 14.95
CA LEU A 70 8.48 -15.01 15.06
C LEU A 70 7.91 -13.80 15.82
N GLN A 71 6.65 -13.43 15.60
CA GLN A 71 6.02 -12.34 16.34
C GLN A 71 5.86 -12.68 17.84
N LYS A 72 5.60 -13.95 18.18
CA LYS A 72 5.52 -14.40 19.58
C LYS A 72 6.88 -14.40 20.26
N GLU A 73 7.95 -14.77 19.55
CA GLU A 73 9.32 -14.80 20.09
C GLU A 73 9.82 -13.41 20.52
N VAL A 74 9.40 -12.35 19.82
CA VAL A 74 9.72 -10.96 20.15
C VAL A 74 8.67 -10.33 21.09
N GLU A 75 7.75 -11.12 21.64
CA GLU A 75 6.68 -10.70 22.56
C GLU A 75 5.80 -9.56 22.01
N ILE A 76 5.61 -9.49 20.69
CA ILE A 76 4.77 -8.48 20.04
C ILE A 76 3.39 -9.06 19.69
N VAL A 77 2.36 -8.19 19.71
CA VAL A 77 0.99 -8.58 19.33
C VAL A 77 1.01 -9.11 17.90
N SER A 78 0.57 -10.36 17.72
CA SER A 78 0.49 -11.00 16.40
C SER A 78 -0.49 -10.24 15.49
N ILE A 79 0.01 -9.85 14.32
CA ILE A 79 -0.76 -9.19 13.27
C ILE A 79 -0.54 -9.96 11.97
N THR A 80 -1.59 -10.06 11.16
CA THR A 80 -1.55 -10.66 9.83
C THR A 80 -1.34 -9.59 8.76
N LEU A 81 -0.64 -9.95 7.68
CA LEU A 81 -0.53 -9.06 6.53
C LEU A 81 -1.91 -8.85 5.91
N LYS A 82 -2.21 -7.61 5.52
CA LYS A 82 -3.48 -7.29 4.86
C LYS A 82 -3.32 -7.36 3.35
N GLN A 83 -4.28 -8.00 2.70
CA GLN A 83 -4.36 -7.98 1.25
C GLN A 83 -4.62 -6.55 0.75
N SER A 84 -3.78 -6.06 -0.15
CA SER A 84 -4.02 -4.79 -0.83
C SER A 84 -5.18 -4.95 -1.82
N CYS A 85 -6.24 -4.14 -1.68
CA CYS A 85 -7.32 -4.10 -2.65
C CYS A 85 -7.05 -3.04 -3.73
N ASP A 86 -7.29 -3.37 -5.01
CA ASP A 86 -6.85 -2.49 -6.09
C ASP A 86 -7.65 -1.18 -6.19
N ILE A 87 -8.90 -1.22 -5.73
CA ILE A 87 -9.92 -0.19 -5.95
C ILE A 87 -9.97 0.83 -4.80
N ARG A 88 -9.54 0.50 -3.58
CA ARG A 88 -9.65 1.42 -2.42
C ARG A 88 -8.27 1.73 -1.87
N TRP A 89 -7.89 3.00 -1.96
CA TRP A 89 -6.64 3.51 -1.40
C TRP A 89 -6.48 3.17 0.09
N THR A 90 -7.56 3.18 0.85
CA THR A 90 -7.54 2.83 2.27
C THR A 90 -7.05 1.39 2.52
N CYS A 91 -7.43 0.41 1.69
CA CYS A 91 -6.89 -0.96 1.81
C CYS A 91 -5.38 -0.97 1.54
N ARG A 92 -4.94 -0.24 0.50
CA ARG A 92 -3.53 -0.17 0.10
C ARG A 92 -2.69 0.44 1.21
N TYR A 93 -3.17 1.55 1.78
CA TYR A 93 -2.54 2.21 2.92
C TYR A 93 -2.46 1.30 4.15
N GLU A 94 -3.54 0.61 4.50
CA GLU A 94 -3.56 -0.33 5.63
C GLU A 94 -2.57 -1.49 5.44
N SER A 95 -2.46 -2.02 4.21
CA SER A 95 -1.47 -3.06 3.87
C SER A 95 -0.04 -2.54 4.05
N LEU A 96 0.27 -1.35 3.51
CA LEU A 96 1.58 -0.72 3.68
C LEU A 96 1.91 -0.43 5.14
N LYS A 97 0.93 0.04 5.90
CA LYS A 97 1.10 0.35 7.32
C LYS A 97 1.49 -0.89 8.11
N VAL A 98 0.83 -2.03 7.87
CA VAL A 98 1.17 -3.30 8.51
C VAL A 98 2.58 -3.75 8.11
N ILE A 99 2.89 -3.73 6.82
CA ILE A 99 4.22 -4.13 6.31
C ILE A 99 5.32 -3.26 6.91
N SER A 100 5.14 -1.94 6.94
CA SER A 100 6.10 -1.02 7.55
C SER A 100 6.27 -1.28 9.04
N SER A 101 5.20 -1.66 9.75
CA SER A 101 5.26 -1.95 11.19
C SER A 101 5.83 -3.32 11.54
N ARG A 102 5.92 -4.23 10.57
CA ARG A 102 6.37 -5.63 10.73
C ARG A 102 7.50 -5.99 9.78
N TYR A 103 8.24 -4.98 9.37
CA TYR A 103 9.22 -5.12 8.29
C TYR A 103 10.36 -6.07 8.69
N SER A 104 10.81 -6.00 9.95
CA SER A 104 11.89 -6.86 10.46
C SER A 104 11.46 -8.33 10.48
N GLU A 105 10.24 -8.62 10.92
CA GLU A 105 9.68 -9.96 11.05
C GLU A 105 9.39 -10.56 9.67
N ILE A 106 8.92 -9.74 8.72
CA ILE A 106 8.79 -10.13 7.32
C ILE A 106 10.14 -10.54 6.76
N LEU A 107 11.20 -9.76 6.97
CA LEU A 107 12.55 -10.11 6.51
C LEU A 107 13.06 -11.41 7.13
N SER A 108 12.87 -11.60 8.44
CA SER A 108 13.24 -12.85 9.12
C SER A 108 12.45 -14.05 8.58
N THR A 109 11.16 -13.87 8.31
CA THR A 109 10.31 -14.90 7.71
C THR A 109 10.81 -15.28 6.32
N LEU A 110 11.11 -14.28 5.49
CA LEU A 110 11.66 -14.50 4.15
C LEU A 110 13.02 -15.20 4.20
N ALA A 111 13.89 -14.82 5.14
CA ALA A 111 15.19 -15.46 5.33
C ALA A 111 15.06 -16.93 5.78
N LEU A 112 14.07 -17.24 6.63
CA LEU A 112 13.75 -18.61 7.05
C LEU A 112 13.12 -19.44 5.92
N ILE A 113 12.32 -18.81 5.06
CA ILE A 113 11.78 -19.45 3.86
C ILE A 113 12.92 -19.75 2.88
N GLU A 114 13.86 -18.82 2.69
CA GLU A 114 15.02 -18.97 1.79
C GLU A 114 16.04 -19.99 2.32
N THR A 115 16.24 -20.12 3.62
CA THR A 115 17.14 -21.17 4.17
C THR A 115 16.59 -22.59 4.01
N GLY A 116 15.33 -22.73 3.61
CA GLY A 116 14.78 -23.99 3.09
C GLY A 116 15.21 -24.32 1.65
N ASP A 117 15.63 -23.31 0.86
CA ASP A 117 16.10 -23.43 -0.53
C ASP A 117 17.08 -22.26 -0.91
N SER A 118 18.39 -22.53 -0.80
CA SER A 118 19.53 -21.85 -1.47
C SER A 118 19.79 -20.33 -1.25
N PHE A 119 20.63 -20.09 -0.23
CA PHE A 119 21.48 -18.95 0.24
C PHE A 119 21.94 -17.76 -0.68
N ILE A 120 21.64 -17.67 -1.98
CA ILE A 120 22.27 -16.64 -2.85
C ILE A 120 21.46 -15.34 -3.03
N LEU A 121 20.19 -15.27 -2.60
CA LEU A 121 19.33 -14.09 -2.87
C LEU A 121 19.31 -13.04 -1.76
N LEU A 122 19.47 -13.42 -0.48
CA LEU A 122 19.43 -12.44 0.64
C LEU A 122 20.50 -11.36 0.56
N GLN A 123 21.71 -11.68 0.12
CA GLN A 123 22.81 -10.71 0.14
C GLN A 123 22.62 -9.59 -0.89
N HIS A 124 22.00 -9.89 -2.04
CA HIS A 124 21.65 -8.90 -3.05
C HIS A 124 20.36 -8.13 -2.70
N VAL A 125 19.36 -8.80 -2.12
CA VAL A 125 18.08 -8.15 -1.74
C VAL A 125 18.28 -7.12 -0.63
N ASN A 126 19.11 -7.43 0.37
CA ASN A 126 19.35 -6.52 1.50
C ASN A 126 20.05 -5.22 1.06
N ILE A 127 21.06 -5.32 0.18
CA ILE A 127 21.75 -4.17 -0.41
C ILE A 127 20.80 -3.33 -1.29
N THR A 128 19.93 -3.99 -2.07
CA THR A 128 18.99 -3.29 -2.95
C THR A 128 17.89 -2.57 -2.17
N LEU A 129 17.49 -3.10 -1.01
CA LEU A 129 16.47 -2.50 -0.13
C LEU A 129 17.02 -1.32 0.68
N THR A 130 18.25 -1.42 1.20
CA THR A 130 18.89 -0.30 1.89
C THR A 130 19.09 0.89 0.96
N ASP A 131 19.48 0.65 -0.29
CA ASP A 131 19.62 1.69 -1.30
C ASP A 131 18.27 2.34 -1.68
N SER A 132 17.21 1.53 -1.72
CA SER A 132 15.86 2.02 -2.03
C SER A 132 15.31 2.88 -0.89
N LEU A 133 15.52 2.47 0.37
CA LEU A 133 15.14 3.25 1.55
C LEU A 133 15.91 4.56 1.65
N ALA A 134 17.22 4.54 1.36
CA ALA A 134 18.04 5.75 1.34
C ALA A 134 17.52 6.76 0.31
N LYS A 135 17.16 6.30 -0.89
CA LYS A 135 16.60 7.17 -1.95
C LYS A 135 15.24 7.75 -1.58
N VAL A 136 14.37 6.97 -0.93
CA VAL A 136 13.07 7.46 -0.45
C VAL A 136 13.26 8.55 0.60
N ASN A 137 14.16 8.37 1.57
CA ASN A 137 14.42 9.38 2.59
C ASN A 137 14.99 10.69 2.01
N ILE A 138 15.96 10.59 1.08
CA ILE A 138 16.49 11.76 0.37
C ILE A 138 15.38 12.51 -0.39
N THR A 139 14.43 11.78 -0.97
CA THR A 139 13.30 12.38 -1.69
C THR A 139 12.33 13.08 -0.74
N ILE A 140 12.07 12.49 0.44
CA ILE A 140 11.26 13.10 1.50
C ILE A 140 11.92 14.39 2.00
N ASP A 141 13.22 14.36 2.27
CA ASP A 141 13.96 15.53 2.75
C ASP A 141 13.98 16.64 1.69
N SER A 142 14.14 16.28 0.42
CA SER A 142 14.05 17.21 -0.70
C SER A 142 12.66 17.85 -0.82
N LEU A 143 11.59 17.05 -0.70
CA LEU A 143 10.21 17.55 -0.74
C LEU A 143 9.87 18.42 0.48
N GLN A 144 10.43 18.11 1.66
CA GLN A 144 10.29 18.94 2.85
C GLN A 144 11.04 20.27 2.71
N SER A 145 12.20 20.28 2.05
CA SER A 145 12.94 21.52 1.75
C SER A 145 12.24 22.41 0.71
N LEU A 146 11.51 21.80 -0.24
CA LEU A 146 10.69 22.49 -1.23
C LEU A 146 9.34 22.98 -0.67
N ARG A 147 8.93 22.46 0.49
CA ARG A 147 7.74 22.92 1.24
C ARG A 147 8.02 24.28 1.87
N ASN A 148 8.05 25.32 1.05
CA ASN A 148 8.00 26.71 1.53
C ASN A 148 6.63 26.97 2.17
N GLU A 149 6.61 27.21 3.48
CA GLU A 149 5.40 27.53 4.26
C GLU A 149 4.63 28.78 3.76
N TYR A 150 5.19 29.52 2.81
CA TYR A 150 4.60 30.71 2.21
C TYR A 150 3.53 30.42 1.14
N GLU A 151 3.60 29.29 0.42
CA GLU A 151 2.64 28.97 -0.65
C GLU A 151 1.32 28.38 -0.12
N PHE A 152 1.33 27.74 1.06
CA PHE A 152 0.16 27.05 1.60
C PHE A 152 -0.79 27.95 2.41
N LYS A 153 -0.39 29.17 2.77
CA LYS A 153 -1.25 30.16 3.46
C LYS A 153 -2.21 30.91 2.53
N ARG A 154 -2.22 30.60 1.23
CA ARG A 154 -3.00 31.31 0.21
C ARG A 154 -4.09 30.44 -0.45
N ILE A 155 -4.53 29.39 0.23
CA ILE A 155 -5.75 28.62 -0.04
C ILE A 155 -6.56 28.58 1.26
#